data_AF-M5RB26-F1
#
_entry.id   AF-M5RB26-F1
#
_cell.length_a   1.000
_cell.length_b   1.000
_cell.length_c   1.000
_cell.angle_alpha   90.00
_cell.angle_beta   90.00
_cell.angle_gamma   90.00
#
_symmetry.space_group_name_H-M   'P 1'
#
loop_
_entity.id
_entity.type
_entity.pdbx_description
1 polymer ?
#
loop_
_entity_poly.entity_id
_entity_poly.type
_entity_poly.pdbx_seq_one_letter_code
_entity_poly.pdbx_strand_id
1 'polypeptide(L)'
;MGDQVTARWRISRVPLDQVQGVEISVLWHTEGKGDEDLHVHHFHRLDEQQLRQAGLTETQSLSCKLPYTPLSYHGHLIRVCWCLRLRLFVAGARETVSEQPFHLVSNRLRANAPLGCEMTNQDSANPSRLPADVKKSLDLKKGFVHHSRSSRLATASSAKRY
;
A
#
# COMPACT_ATOMS: atom_id res chain seq x y z
N MET A 1 3.48 -8.33 -17.47
CA MET A 1 4.21 -8.18 -16.20
C MET A 1 3.34 -7.32 -15.29
N GLY A 2 3.13 -7.74 -14.03
CA GLY A 2 2.22 -7.07 -13.09
C GLY A 2 2.56 -5.60 -12.87
N ASP A 3 1.53 -4.78 -12.69
CA ASP A 3 1.69 -3.34 -12.44
C ASP A 3 2.46 -3.09 -11.14
N GLN A 4 3.16 -1.96 -11.05
CA GLN A 4 3.96 -1.60 -9.88
C GLN A 4 3.21 -0.60 -9.01
N VAL A 5 3.23 -0.79 -7.70
CA VAL A 5 2.80 0.24 -6.74
C VAL A 5 4.02 0.93 -6.17
N THR A 6 3.99 2.26 -6.16
CA THR A 6 4.99 3.09 -5.51
C THR A 6 4.27 4.02 -4.54
N ALA A 7 4.77 4.09 -3.31
CA ALA A 7 4.23 4.93 -2.27
C ALA A 7 5.34 5.76 -1.64
N ARG A 8 4.98 6.97 -1.22
CA ARG A 8 5.85 7.84 -0.42
C ARG A 8 5.18 8.10 0.92
N TRP A 9 5.97 8.10 1.98
CA TRP A 9 5.48 8.27 3.34
C TRP A 9 6.47 9.10 4.15
N ARG A 10 5.94 9.78 5.16
CA ARG A 10 6.73 10.54 6.13
C ARG A 10 6.04 10.47 7.48
N ILE A 11 6.82 10.48 8.55
CA ILE A 11 6.30 10.57 9.92
C ILE A 11 6.65 11.95 10.43
N SER A 12 5.70 12.58 11.11
CA SER A 12 5.88 13.93 11.66
C SER A 12 5.22 14.01 13.01
N ARG A 13 5.74 14.91 13.87
CA ARG A 13 5.20 15.16 15.22
C ARG A 13 5.35 13.97 16.18
N VAL A 14 6.36 13.12 15.97
CA VAL A 14 6.79 12.09 16.91
C VAL A 14 8.32 12.19 17.01
N PRO A 15 8.89 12.33 18.21
CA PRO A 15 10.34 12.29 18.41
C PRO A 15 10.92 10.93 18.01
N LEU A 16 12.06 10.93 17.31
CA LEU A 16 12.68 9.70 16.79
C LEU A 16 13.07 8.71 17.90
N ASP A 17 13.47 9.22 19.06
CA ASP A 17 13.79 8.44 20.28
C ASP A 17 12.58 7.69 20.86
N GLN A 18 11.36 8.10 20.51
CA GLN A 18 10.14 7.42 20.92
C GLN A 18 9.67 6.38 19.89
N VAL A 19 10.20 6.39 18.65
CA VAL A 19 9.78 5.44 17.62
C VAL A 19 10.54 4.12 17.76
N GLN A 20 9.81 3.05 18.03
CA GLN A 20 10.35 1.70 18.17
C GLN A 20 10.41 0.94 16.84
N GLY A 21 9.59 1.35 15.86
CA GLY A 21 9.58 0.73 14.55
C GLY A 21 8.47 1.23 13.65
N VAL A 22 8.61 0.96 12.37
CA VAL A 22 7.61 1.22 11.33
C VAL A 22 7.40 -0.05 10.52
N GLU A 23 6.16 -0.47 10.35
CA GLU A 23 5.78 -1.52 9.41
C GLU A 23 4.98 -0.92 8.26
N ILE A 24 5.33 -1.28 7.04
CA ILE A 24 4.60 -0.94 5.83
C ILE A 24 4.19 -2.23 5.15
N SER A 25 2.90 -2.38 4.91
CA SER A 25 2.31 -3.57 4.29
C SER A 25 1.47 -3.16 3.10
N VAL A 26 1.64 -3.83 1.96
CA VAL A 26 0.63 -3.86 0.90
C VAL A 26 -0.17 -5.12 1.10
N LEU A 27 -1.47 -4.98 1.33
CA LEU A 27 -2.34 -6.09 1.67
C LEU A 27 -3.68 -5.96 0.97
N TRP A 28 -4.41 -7.07 0.97
CA TRP A 28 -5.82 -7.07 0.67
C TRP A 28 -6.58 -7.80 1.77
N HIS A 29 -7.85 -7.45 1.90
CA HIS A 29 -8.78 -8.15 2.75
C HIS A 29 -10.15 -8.27 2.09
N THR A 30 -10.93 -9.26 2.49
CA THR A 30 -12.33 -9.36 2.11
C THR A 30 -13.23 -8.73 3.16
N GLU A 31 -14.31 -8.10 2.69
CA GLU A 31 -15.37 -7.58 3.54
C GLU A 31 -16.72 -8.04 2.99
N GLY A 32 -17.70 -8.33 3.85
CA GLY A 32 -19.05 -8.64 3.39
C GLY A 32 -19.80 -9.64 4.26
N LYS A 33 -20.77 -10.32 3.65
CA LYS A 33 -21.49 -11.42 4.29
C LYS A 33 -20.69 -12.71 4.10
N GLY A 34 -20.12 -13.24 5.17
CA GLY A 34 -19.31 -14.45 5.14
C GLY A 34 -18.08 -14.30 6.02
N ASP A 35 -17.04 -15.04 5.66
CA ASP A 35 -15.74 -14.95 6.32
C ASP A 35 -14.93 -13.75 5.80
N GLU A 36 -14.20 -13.10 6.70
CA GLU A 36 -13.29 -12.01 6.38
C GLU A 36 -11.85 -12.56 6.33
N ASP A 37 -11.24 -12.49 5.16
CA ASP A 37 -9.86 -12.90 4.92
C ASP A 37 -8.94 -11.69 4.88
N LEU A 38 -7.68 -11.88 5.26
CA LEU A 38 -6.63 -10.88 5.11
C LEU A 38 -5.34 -11.53 4.62
N HIS A 39 -4.70 -10.92 3.63
CA HIS A 39 -3.43 -11.38 3.12
C HIS A 39 -2.46 -10.22 2.86
N VAL A 40 -1.25 -10.35 3.39
CA VAL A 40 -0.15 -9.40 3.18
C VAL A 40 0.63 -9.81 1.94
N HIS A 41 0.50 -9.04 0.87
CA HIS A 41 1.22 -9.25 -0.38
C HIS A 41 2.69 -8.82 -0.28
N HIS A 42 2.92 -7.67 0.34
CA HIS A 42 4.27 -7.14 0.55
C HIS A 42 4.41 -6.60 1.96
N PHE A 43 5.54 -6.88 2.60
CA PHE A 43 5.83 -6.44 3.95
C PHE A 43 7.24 -5.87 4.02
N HIS A 44 7.36 -4.70 4.64
CA HIS A 44 8.63 -4.06 4.93
C HIS A 44 8.59 -3.49 6.35
N ARG A 45 9.67 -3.69 7.10
CA ARG A 45 9.79 -3.19 8.47
C ARG A 45 11.12 -2.47 8.64
N LEU A 46 11.05 -1.33 9.32
CA LEU A 46 12.20 -0.59 9.81
C LEU A 46 12.21 -0.68 11.33
N ASP A 47 13.30 -1.19 11.89
CA ASP A 47 13.55 -1.18 13.32
C ASP A 47 14.09 0.18 13.80
N GLU A 48 14.24 0.31 15.12
CA GLU A 48 14.74 1.53 15.75
C GLU A 48 16.12 1.97 15.20
N GLN A 49 17.04 1.03 14.99
CA GLN A 49 18.38 1.35 14.51
C GLN A 49 18.35 1.85 13.06
N GLN A 50 17.57 1.19 12.20
CA GLN A 50 17.37 1.58 10.81
C GLN A 50 16.69 2.94 10.71
N LEU A 51 15.71 3.23 11.57
CA LEU A 51 15.05 4.54 11.63
C LEU A 51 16.00 5.65 12.09
N ARG A 52 16.90 5.35 13.04
CA ARG A 52 17.93 6.29 13.48
C ARG A 52 18.92 6.63 12.37
N GLN A 53 19.24 5.68 11.49
CA GLN A 53 20.13 5.90 10.35
C GLN A 53 19.44 6.64 9.20
N ALA A 54 18.20 6.29 8.88
CA ALA A 54 17.48 6.87 7.74
C ALA A 54 16.86 8.25 8.06
N GLY A 55 16.64 8.55 9.34
CA GLY A 55 15.91 9.73 9.77
C GLY A 55 14.39 9.56 9.62
N LEU A 56 13.63 10.20 10.52
CA LEU A 56 12.17 10.08 10.56
C LEU A 56 11.45 11.17 9.74
N THR A 57 12.08 12.34 9.63
CA THR A 57 11.51 13.54 8.99
C THR A 57 11.62 13.49 7.47
N GLU A 58 12.59 12.73 6.96
CA GLU A 58 12.80 12.56 5.52
C GLU A 58 11.67 11.76 4.87
N THR A 59 11.38 12.08 3.61
CA THR A 59 10.35 11.37 2.85
C THR A 59 10.91 10.04 2.37
N GLN A 60 10.31 8.96 2.86
CA GLN A 60 10.67 7.59 2.52
C GLN A 60 9.79 7.06 1.40
N SER A 61 10.28 6.06 0.67
CA SER A 61 9.54 5.45 -0.43
C SER A 61 9.54 3.93 -0.37
N LEU A 62 8.47 3.35 -0.89
CA LEU A 62 8.25 1.93 -1.07
C LEU A 62 7.93 1.69 -2.53
N SER A 63 8.45 0.61 -3.11
CA SER A 63 7.95 0.14 -4.40
C SER A 63 7.92 -1.39 -4.44
N CYS A 64 6.81 -1.96 -4.92
CA CYS A 64 6.69 -3.41 -5.12
C CYS A 64 5.84 -3.74 -6.35
N LYS A 65 6.10 -4.91 -6.94
CA LYS A 65 5.27 -5.45 -8.04
C LYS A 65 3.97 -6.01 -7.46
N LEU A 66 2.84 -5.65 -8.03
CA LEU A 66 1.53 -6.20 -7.66
C LEU A 66 1.30 -7.55 -8.36
N PRO A 67 0.56 -8.46 -7.71
CA PRO A 67 0.20 -9.73 -8.34
C PRO A 67 -0.91 -9.49 -9.37
N TYR A 68 -1.20 -10.52 -10.18
CA TYR A 68 -2.33 -10.48 -11.11
C TYR A 68 -3.68 -10.68 -10.41
N THR A 69 -3.67 -11.31 -9.24
CA THR A 69 -4.84 -11.63 -8.42
C THR A 69 -4.51 -11.56 -6.92
N PRO A 70 -5.52 -11.36 -6.06
CA PRO A 70 -6.90 -11.02 -6.42
C PRO A 70 -7.01 -9.57 -6.91
N LEU A 71 -7.89 -9.32 -7.89
CA LEU A 71 -8.22 -7.95 -8.29
C LEU A 71 -9.15 -7.32 -7.25
N SER A 72 -9.15 -5.99 -7.17
CA SER A 72 -10.16 -5.26 -6.40
C SER A 72 -11.55 -5.57 -6.94
N TYR A 73 -12.47 -5.87 -6.03
CA TYR A 73 -13.83 -6.27 -6.37
C TYR A 73 -14.82 -5.58 -5.45
N HIS A 74 -15.89 -5.00 -6.02
CA HIS A 74 -16.92 -4.27 -5.29
C HIS A 74 -18.28 -4.91 -5.54
N GLY A 75 -18.49 -6.11 -5.01
CA GLY A 75 -19.77 -6.79 -5.05
C GLY A 75 -20.71 -6.38 -3.93
N HIS A 76 -21.97 -6.78 -4.06
CA HIS A 76 -22.98 -6.56 -3.02
C HIS A 76 -22.77 -7.48 -1.79
N LEU A 77 -22.37 -8.73 -2.03
CA LEU A 77 -22.18 -9.72 -0.96
C LEU A 77 -20.75 -9.71 -0.40
N ILE A 78 -19.75 -9.51 -1.26
CA ILE A 78 -18.34 -9.52 -0.90
C ILE A 78 -17.59 -8.41 -1.63
N ARG A 79 -16.61 -7.82 -0.97
CA ARG A 79 -15.64 -6.88 -1.52
C ARG A 79 -14.24 -7.41 -1.29
N VAL A 80 -13.36 -7.15 -2.25
CA VAL A 80 -11.91 -7.34 -2.10
C VAL A 80 -11.28 -5.95 -2.10
N CYS A 81 -10.78 -5.55 -0.94
CA CYS A 81 -10.24 -4.23 -0.68
C CYS A 81 -8.72 -4.32 -0.63
N TRP A 82 -8.03 -3.53 -1.47
CA TRP A 82 -6.58 -3.39 -1.41
C TRP A 82 -6.20 -2.12 -0.65
N CYS A 83 -5.20 -2.20 0.22
CA CYS A 83 -4.66 -1.02 0.89
C CYS A 83 -3.16 -1.14 1.16
N LEU A 84 -2.54 0.04 1.28
CA LEU A 84 -1.23 0.19 1.89
C LEU A 84 -1.44 0.55 3.36
N ARG A 85 -1.00 -0.31 4.27
CA ARG A 85 -1.10 -0.13 5.72
C ARG A 85 0.26 0.21 6.29
N LEU A 86 0.35 1.36 6.97
CA LEU A 86 1.50 1.77 7.75
C LEU A 86 1.15 1.64 9.23
N ARG A 87 1.99 0.95 10.01
CA ARG A 87 1.90 0.86 11.47
C ARG A 87 3.14 1.50 12.08
N LEU A 88 2.92 2.42 13.01
CA LEU A 88 3.95 3.09 13.77
C LEU A 88 3.90 2.61 15.21
N PHE A 89 5.03 2.07 15.68
CA PHE A 89 5.21 1.62 17.06
C PHE A 89 5.94 2.72 17.82
N VAL A 90 5.32 3.23 18.88
CA VAL A 90 5.85 4.32 19.70
C VAL A 90 5.93 3.86 21.15
N ALA A 91 7.06 4.13 21.80
CA ALA A 91 7.30 3.77 23.19
C ALA A 91 6.25 4.43 24.11
N GLY A 92 5.59 3.63 24.94
CA GLY A 92 4.61 4.11 25.92
C GLY A 92 3.29 4.63 25.32
N ALA A 93 3.09 4.50 24.00
CA ALA A 93 1.85 4.88 23.34
C ALA A 93 1.23 3.69 22.59
N ARG A 94 -0.06 3.80 22.29
CA ARG A 94 -0.74 2.83 21.42
C ARG A 94 -0.17 2.92 20.00
N GLU A 95 -0.07 1.77 19.33
CA GLU A 95 0.28 1.74 17.91
C GLU A 95 -0.62 2.66 17.08
N THR A 96 -0.02 3.38 16.15
CA THR A 96 -0.75 4.22 15.18
C THR A 96 -0.80 3.51 13.85
N VAL A 97 -2.01 3.27 13.34
CA VAL A 97 -2.23 2.62 12.05
C VAL A 97 -2.79 3.64 11.06
N SER A 98 -2.25 3.66 9.86
CA SER A 98 -2.73 4.45 8.73
C SER A 98 -2.93 3.54 7.54
N GLU A 99 -4.10 3.62 6.90
CA GLU A 99 -4.41 2.85 5.70
C GLU A 99 -4.71 3.77 4.53
N GLN A 100 -4.09 3.49 3.39
CA GLN A 100 -4.36 4.15 2.13
C GLN A 100 -4.94 3.12 1.16
N PRO A 101 -6.27 3.12 0.92
CA PRO A 101 -6.87 2.21 -0.04
C PRO A 101 -6.44 2.56 -1.47
N PHE A 102 -6.38 1.54 -2.32
CA PHE A 102 -6.18 1.67 -3.77
C PHE A 102 -6.91 0.54 -4.52
N HIS A 103 -6.98 0.65 -5.84
CA HIS A 103 -7.61 -0.37 -6.69
C HIS A 103 -6.58 -1.07 -7.55
N LEU A 104 -6.55 -2.40 -7.48
CA LEU A 104 -5.85 -3.27 -8.41
C LEU A 104 -6.85 -3.80 -9.44
N VAL A 105 -6.66 -3.42 -10.70
CA VAL A 105 -7.55 -3.79 -11.83
C VAL A 105 -6.75 -4.46 -12.93
N SER A 106 -7.39 -5.30 -13.73
CA SER A 106 -6.71 -5.92 -14.87
C SER A 106 -6.43 -4.89 -15.96
N ASN A 107 -5.18 -4.79 -16.38
CA ASN A 107 -4.80 -3.98 -17.54
C ASN A 107 -5.07 -4.74 -18.86
N ARG A 108 -6.34 -4.92 -19.22
CA ARG A 108 -6.74 -5.58 -20.49
C ARG A 108 -6.43 -4.75 -21.74
N LEU A 109 -6.18 -3.45 -21.57
CA LEU A 109 -6.03 -2.50 -22.70
C LEU A 109 -4.62 -2.42 -23.29
N ARG A 110 -3.58 -3.02 -22.69
CA ARG A 110 -2.24 -3.09 -23.31
C ARG A 110 -2.08 -4.20 -24.35
N ALA A 111 -3.06 -5.09 -24.50
CA ALA A 111 -2.98 -6.22 -25.43
C ALA A 111 -3.33 -5.88 -26.89
N ASN A 112 -3.87 -4.69 -27.16
CA ASN A 112 -4.28 -4.25 -28.51
C ASN A 112 -3.37 -3.14 -29.07
N ALA A 113 -2.05 -3.24 -28.89
CA ALA A 113 -1.15 -2.53 -29.80
C ALA A 113 -1.18 -3.29 -31.14
N PRO A 114 -1.61 -2.66 -32.26
CA PRO A 114 -1.62 -3.36 -33.54
C PRO A 114 -0.18 -3.73 -33.92
N LEU A 115 0.03 -5.03 -34.17
CA LEU A 115 1.24 -5.54 -34.79
C LEU A 115 1.23 -5.13 -36.27
N GLY A 116 2.01 -4.10 -36.61
CA GLY A 116 2.58 -3.87 -37.95
C GLY A 116 1.77 -2.99 -38.92
N CYS A 117 2.38 -1.89 -39.38
CA CYS A 117 2.72 -1.66 -40.79
C CYS A 117 3.47 -0.31 -40.92
N GLU A 118 4.72 -0.35 -41.38
CA GLU A 118 5.46 0.82 -41.87
C GLU A 118 4.75 1.46 -43.06
N MET A 119 4.58 2.78 -43.04
CA MET A 119 4.72 3.59 -44.26
C MET A 119 5.39 4.92 -43.92
N THR A 120 6.48 5.14 -44.63
CA THR A 120 7.30 6.36 -44.79
C THR A 120 6.49 7.66 -44.85
N ASN A 121 6.96 8.70 -44.17
CA ASN A 121 7.45 9.92 -44.83
C ASN A 121 8.13 10.87 -43.84
N GLN A 122 9.35 11.27 -44.21
CA GLN A 122 10.03 12.45 -43.69
C GLN A 122 9.19 13.68 -44.10
N ASP A 123 8.80 14.54 -43.15
CA ASP A 123 9.39 15.88 -43.04
C ASP A 123 8.84 16.69 -41.85
N SER A 124 9.79 17.18 -41.05
CA SER A 124 9.86 18.53 -40.46
C SER A 124 8.66 19.11 -39.67
N ALA A 125 8.73 19.03 -38.32
CA ALA A 125 8.64 20.20 -37.41
C ALA A 125 8.79 19.78 -35.92
N ASN A 126 9.49 20.63 -35.17
CA ASN A 126 10.06 20.45 -33.83
C ASN A 126 9.04 20.74 -32.67
N PRO A 127 9.42 20.79 -31.38
CA PRO A 127 9.33 19.71 -30.39
C PRO A 127 8.34 19.98 -29.23
N SER A 128 8.29 19.00 -28.32
CA SER A 128 7.91 19.10 -26.90
C SER A 128 6.42 19.14 -26.55
N ARG A 129 5.89 17.94 -26.25
CA ARG A 129 4.86 17.76 -25.22
C ARG A 129 4.93 16.33 -24.70
N LEU A 130 5.72 16.13 -23.65
CA LEU A 130 5.62 14.93 -22.82
C LEU A 130 4.22 14.92 -22.20
N PRO A 131 3.46 13.81 -22.24
CA PRO A 131 2.25 13.72 -21.45
C PRO A 131 2.67 13.77 -19.98
N ALA A 132 2.14 14.75 -19.26
CA ALA A 132 2.37 14.93 -17.84
C ALA A 132 1.99 13.64 -17.10
N ASP A 133 3.02 12.95 -16.61
CA ASP A 133 2.90 11.84 -15.67
C ASP A 133 2.13 12.38 -14.46
N VAL A 134 0.87 11.98 -14.31
CA VAL A 134 0.00 12.44 -13.22
C VAL A 134 0.49 11.82 -11.93
N LYS A 135 1.53 12.42 -11.35
CA LYS A 135 2.01 12.15 -10.00
C LYS A 135 0.95 12.63 -9.03
N LYS A 136 0.05 11.73 -8.62
CA LYS A 136 -0.83 11.94 -7.47
C LYS A 136 0.02 11.94 -6.20
N SER A 137 0.53 13.11 -5.82
CA SER A 137 1.13 13.33 -4.50
C SER A 137 -0.02 13.58 -3.52
N LEU A 138 -0.31 12.62 -2.65
CA LEU A 138 -1.26 12.80 -1.55
C LEU A 138 -0.49 13.23 -0.30
N ASP A 139 -0.60 14.50 0.07
CA ASP A 139 -0.19 14.99 1.38
C ASP A 139 -1.31 14.71 2.38
N LEU A 140 -1.16 13.66 3.20
CA LEU A 140 -2.10 13.38 4.28
C LEU A 140 -1.91 14.37 5.44
N LYS A 141 -2.82 15.34 5.56
CA LYS A 141 -3.01 16.13 6.77
C LYS A 141 -3.84 15.33 7.77
N LYS A 142 -3.31 15.17 8.98
CA LYS A 142 -3.94 14.51 10.14
C LYS A 142 -5.34 15.10 10.38
N GLY A 143 -6.36 14.25 10.33
CA GLY A 143 -7.75 14.64 10.60
C GLY A 143 -8.80 13.54 10.42
N PHE A 144 -8.43 12.28 10.11
CA PHE A 144 -9.42 11.23 9.94
C PHE A 144 -9.55 10.36 11.19
N VAL A 145 -10.78 10.37 11.72
CA VAL A 145 -11.24 9.64 12.88
C VAL A 145 -11.38 8.16 12.52
N HIS A 146 -10.87 7.35 13.44
CA HIS A 146 -10.82 5.90 13.47
C HIS A 146 -12.22 5.27 13.51
N HIS A 147 -12.52 4.32 12.61
CA HIS A 147 -13.47 3.26 12.93
C HIS A 147 -12.67 2.06 13.44
N SER A 148 -12.69 1.90 14.76
CA SER A 148 -12.23 0.69 15.43
C SER A 148 -13.05 -0.50 14.94
N ARG A 149 -12.41 -1.50 14.33
CA ARG A 149 -12.92 -2.87 14.36
C ARG A 149 -11.94 -3.76 15.12
N SER A 150 -12.48 -4.33 16.18
CA SER A 150 -11.82 -5.19 17.15
C SER A 150 -11.47 -6.51 16.49
N SER A 151 -10.17 -6.80 16.36
CA SER A 151 -9.71 -8.17 16.18
C SER A 151 -9.77 -8.86 17.54
N ARG A 152 -10.64 -9.87 17.68
CA ARG A 152 -10.61 -10.76 18.84
C ARG A 152 -9.39 -11.65 18.70
N LEU A 153 -8.45 -11.50 19.62
CA LEU A 153 -7.35 -12.44 19.84
C LEU A 153 -7.95 -13.80 20.24
N ALA A 154 -7.63 -14.85 19.47
CA ALA A 154 -7.90 -16.22 19.87
C ALA A 154 -6.99 -16.58 21.06
N THR A 155 -7.60 -16.90 22.19
CA THR A 155 -6.94 -17.34 23.42
C THR A 155 -6.39 -18.76 23.27
N ALA A 156 -5.15 -18.96 23.73
CA ALA A 156 -4.51 -20.25 23.88
C ALA A 156 -5.26 -21.18 24.84
N SER A 157 -5.30 -22.48 24.55
CA SER A 157 -5.65 -23.51 25.53
C SER A 157 -4.49 -24.49 25.71
N SER A 158 -3.87 -24.41 26.88
CA SER A 158 -2.94 -25.39 27.43
C SER A 158 -3.72 -26.63 27.87
N ALA A 159 -3.26 -27.82 27.48
CA ALA A 159 -3.75 -29.09 28.01
C ALA A 159 -2.60 -29.83 28.71
N LYS A 160 -2.59 -29.78 30.04
CA LYS A 160 -1.90 -30.78 30.88
C LYS A 160 -2.58 -32.13 30.69
N ARG A 161 -1.80 -33.20 30.53
CA ARG A 161 -2.27 -34.57 30.80
C ARG A 161 -1.42 -35.16 31.92
N TYR A 162 -2.17 -35.86 32.77
CA TYR A 162 -1.79 -36.61 33.97
C TYR A 162 -0.71 -37.66 33.71
#